data_AF-A0A1Q5C2I3-F1
#
_entry.id   AF-A0A1Q5C2I3-F1
#
_cell.length_a   1.000
_cell.length_b   1.000
_cell.length_c   1.000
_cell.angle_alpha   90.00
_cell.angle_beta   90.00
_cell.angle_gamma   90.00
#
_symmetry.space_group_name_H-M   'P 1'
#
loop_
_entity.id
_entity.type
_entity.pdbx_description
1 polymer ?
#
loop_
_entity_poly.entity_id
_entity_poly.type
_entity_poly.pdbx_seq_one_letter_code
_entity_poly.pdbx_strand_id
1 'polypeptide(L)'
;MSRRLAEFLLRSAVRRWPAELHDELSREWRAELHVLAERGQRWRMLRFAASLAASRPGTPVVDRTRFDSRARRTAATLLLAPPACLAILMIAVVGSAALVGSLFGVVDANLSQVPVLSALTAGLAVLLARRVGRTAARAALRGPLRRALGVMLPLGLTVVAVEYAVNSTTDDLVRAGPGLVVWLAGLALVLWGAGALAGRGRLRAAWWLGVLGALAVADAAVVLSVVNHIPGGLGPVVDGVTQYDGVDRVSAPLWLFTCWTDWSFGLPRPTQWEIFQIGDLVELQPFFYLACTPYALAYVIGAARPADPVVVPAPVSSPA
;
A
#
# COMPACT_ATOMS: atom_id res chain seq x y z
N MET A 1 -5.35 -20.33 -36.49
CA MET A 1 -4.44 -19.17 -36.40
C MET A 1 -3.37 -19.32 -35.31
N SER A 2 -3.72 -19.60 -34.05
CA SER A 2 -2.76 -19.67 -32.93
C SER A 2 -1.58 -20.65 -33.12
N ARG A 3 -1.80 -21.79 -33.77
CA ARG A 3 -0.75 -22.79 -34.05
C ARG A 3 0.35 -22.28 -35.00
N ARG A 4 -0.05 -21.64 -36.10
CA ARG A 4 0.89 -21.05 -37.09
C ARG A 4 1.74 -19.94 -36.47
N LEU A 5 1.14 -19.13 -35.58
CA LEU A 5 1.85 -18.07 -34.85
C LEU A 5 2.87 -18.67 -33.87
N ALA A 6 2.50 -19.72 -33.14
CA ALA A 6 3.39 -20.42 -32.22
C ALA A 6 4.57 -21.08 -32.95
N GLU A 7 4.34 -21.70 -34.11
CA GLU A 7 5.39 -22.29 -34.95
C GLU A 7 6.34 -21.23 -35.56
N PHE A 8 5.85 -20.04 -35.86
CA PHE A 8 6.67 -18.91 -36.31
C PHE A 8 7.58 -18.38 -35.19
N LEU A 9 7.04 -18.22 -33.98
CA LEU A 9 7.80 -17.85 -32.78
C LEU A 9 8.86 -18.92 -32.43
N LEU A 10 8.54 -20.20 -32.64
CA LEU A 10 9.48 -21.28 -32.40
C LEU A 10 10.66 -21.25 -33.38
N ARG A 11 10.40 -21.03 -34.67
CA ARG A 11 11.45 -20.90 -35.70
C ARG A 11 12.38 -19.73 -35.44
N SER A 12 11.84 -18.62 -34.95
CA SER A 12 12.65 -17.45 -34.57
C SER A 12 13.43 -17.69 -33.28
N ALA A 13 12.90 -18.48 -32.33
CA ALA A 13 13.63 -18.92 -31.14
C ALA A 13 14.83 -19.81 -31.50
N VAL A 14 14.62 -20.89 -32.28
CA VAL A 14 15.68 -21.87 -32.64
C VAL A 14 16.88 -21.20 -33.30
N ARG A 15 16.65 -20.26 -34.23
CA ARG A 15 17.71 -19.53 -34.95
C ARG A 15 18.66 -18.74 -34.04
N ARG A 16 18.27 -18.46 -32.80
CA ARG A 16 19.08 -17.68 -31.85
C ARG A 16 20.02 -18.55 -31.02
N TRP A 17 19.88 -19.87 -31.03
CA TRP A 17 20.67 -20.80 -30.22
C TRP A 17 21.92 -21.29 -30.99
N PRO A 18 22.92 -21.90 -30.34
CA PRO A 18 24.07 -22.50 -31.03
C PRO A 18 23.63 -23.57 -32.01
N ALA A 19 24.29 -23.65 -33.18
CA ALA A 19 23.91 -24.54 -34.26
C ALA A 19 23.94 -26.03 -33.85
N GLU A 20 24.85 -26.41 -32.94
CA GLU A 20 24.96 -27.78 -32.45
C GLU A 20 23.69 -28.26 -31.72
N LEU A 21 22.87 -27.35 -31.18
CA LEU A 21 21.69 -27.66 -30.37
C LEU A 21 20.36 -27.47 -31.11
N HIS A 22 20.36 -26.98 -32.36
CA HIS A 22 19.14 -26.64 -33.09
C HIS A 22 18.21 -27.82 -33.27
N ASP A 23 18.76 -28.97 -33.69
CA ASP A 23 17.97 -30.14 -34.05
C ASP A 23 17.40 -30.87 -32.85
N GLU A 24 18.08 -30.82 -31.70
CA GLU A 24 17.60 -31.40 -30.46
C GLU A 24 16.51 -30.53 -29.83
N LEU A 25 16.77 -29.23 -29.66
CA LEU A 25 15.82 -28.28 -29.09
C LEU A 25 14.56 -28.11 -29.96
N SER A 26 14.72 -28.11 -31.29
CA SER A 26 13.58 -28.00 -32.19
C SER A 26 12.67 -29.23 -32.14
N ARG A 27 13.22 -30.43 -31.93
CA ARG A 27 12.43 -31.66 -31.75
C ARG A 27 11.68 -31.63 -30.41
N GLU A 28 12.37 -31.29 -29.33
CA GLU A 28 11.77 -31.22 -27.98
C GLU A 28 10.64 -30.17 -27.92
N TRP A 29 10.90 -28.95 -28.39
CA TRP A 29 9.91 -27.89 -28.33
C TRP A 29 8.72 -28.12 -29.26
N ARG A 30 8.91 -28.78 -30.41
CA ARG A 30 7.80 -29.20 -31.28
C ARG A 30 6.95 -30.27 -30.62
N ALA A 31 7.54 -31.21 -29.89
CA ALA A 31 6.80 -32.22 -29.14
C ALA A 31 5.94 -31.57 -28.04
N GLU A 32 6.50 -30.63 -27.27
CA GLU A 32 5.75 -29.94 -26.21
C GLU A 32 4.62 -29.05 -26.78
N LEU A 33 4.87 -28.39 -27.91
CA LEU A 33 3.85 -27.60 -28.61
C LEU A 33 2.74 -28.49 -29.17
N HIS A 34 3.06 -29.70 -29.65
CA HIS A 34 2.10 -30.69 -30.10
C HIS A 34 1.18 -31.16 -28.96
N VAL A 35 1.74 -31.51 -27.79
CA VAL A 35 0.97 -31.90 -26.60
C VAL A 35 0.03 -30.78 -26.13
N LEU A 36 0.51 -29.52 -26.14
CA LEU A 36 -0.32 -28.37 -25.76
C LEU A 36 -1.44 -28.09 -26.77
N ALA A 37 -1.22 -28.39 -28.05
CA ALA A 37 -2.22 -28.28 -29.10
C ALA A 37 -3.30 -29.37 -28.99
N GLU A 38 -2.91 -30.64 -28.74
CA GLU A 38 -3.84 -31.75 -28.53
C GLU A 38 -4.75 -31.52 -27.31
N ARG A 39 -4.21 -30.98 -26.23
CA ARG A 39 -4.97 -30.64 -25.02
C ARG A 39 -5.84 -29.38 -25.15
N GLY A 40 -5.89 -28.76 -26.33
CA GLY A 40 -6.68 -27.55 -26.58
C GLY A 40 -6.19 -26.28 -25.85
N GLN A 41 -4.98 -26.28 -25.27
CA GLN A 41 -4.49 -25.22 -24.39
C GLN A 41 -3.86 -24.05 -25.18
N ARG A 42 -4.66 -23.41 -26.03
CA ARG A 42 -4.22 -22.38 -27.00
C ARG A 42 -3.40 -21.24 -26.37
N TRP A 43 -3.80 -20.75 -25.19
CA TRP A 43 -3.10 -19.69 -24.48
C TRP A 43 -1.75 -20.13 -23.90
N ARG A 44 -1.66 -21.36 -23.37
CA ARG A 44 -0.40 -21.90 -22.85
C ARG A 44 0.59 -22.18 -23.96
N MET A 45 0.11 -22.67 -25.10
CA MET A 45 0.91 -22.88 -26.32
C MET A 45 1.54 -21.57 -26.82
N LEU A 46 0.74 -20.50 -26.95
CA LEU A 46 1.25 -19.19 -27.36
C LEU A 46 2.23 -18.59 -26.36
N ARG A 47 1.93 -18.69 -25.06
CA ARG A 47 2.82 -18.22 -23.99
C ARG A 47 4.15 -18.97 -23.97
N PHE A 48 4.11 -20.28 -24.16
CA PHE A 48 5.30 -21.12 -24.25
C PHE A 48 6.20 -20.70 -25.42
N ALA A 49 5.62 -20.62 -26.63
CA ALA A 49 6.36 -20.20 -27.83
C ALA A 49 6.92 -18.77 -27.71
N ALA A 50 6.14 -17.84 -27.15
CA ALA A 50 6.61 -16.48 -26.89
C ALA A 50 7.74 -16.42 -25.86
N SER A 51 7.67 -17.25 -24.80
CA SER A 51 8.71 -17.31 -23.78
C SER A 51 10.03 -17.86 -24.32
N LEU A 52 9.98 -18.84 -25.22
CA LEU A 52 11.16 -19.35 -25.92
C LEU A 52 11.77 -18.30 -26.85
N ALA A 53 10.93 -17.60 -27.63
CA ALA A 53 11.39 -16.53 -28.53
C ALA A 53 12.04 -15.35 -27.79
N ALA A 54 11.60 -15.07 -26.56
CA ALA A 54 12.17 -14.02 -25.72
C ALA A 54 13.44 -14.45 -24.94
N SER A 55 13.73 -15.75 -24.87
CA SER A 55 14.89 -16.27 -24.12
C SER A 55 16.21 -16.10 -24.91
N ARG A 56 17.31 -15.80 -24.20
CA ARG A 56 18.67 -15.76 -24.77
C ARG A 56 19.47 -17.02 -24.40
N PRO A 57 20.29 -17.57 -25.31
CA PRO A 57 21.19 -18.67 -25.01
C PRO A 57 22.30 -18.18 -24.06
N GLY A 58 22.58 -18.91 -22.99
CA GLY A 58 23.70 -18.61 -22.07
C GLY A 58 23.32 -18.30 -20.62
N THR A 59 22.04 -18.28 -20.29
CA THR A 59 21.58 -18.14 -18.89
C THR A 59 20.88 -19.42 -18.45
N PRO A 60 21.32 -20.09 -17.36
CA PRO A 60 20.70 -21.33 -16.91
C PRO A 60 19.19 -21.12 -16.71
N VAL A 61 18.39 -22.02 -17.29
CA VAL A 61 16.91 -21.99 -17.33
C VAL A 61 16.29 -22.29 -15.95
N VAL A 62 17.11 -22.63 -14.96
CA VAL A 62 16.65 -22.97 -13.62
C VAL A 62 16.07 -21.73 -12.91
N ASP A 63 14.77 -21.79 -12.63
CA ASP A 63 13.97 -20.92 -11.74
C ASP A 63 13.52 -19.52 -12.23
N ARG A 64 13.67 -19.17 -13.51
CA ARG A 64 13.11 -17.90 -14.07
C ARG A 64 11.59 -17.77 -13.89
N THR A 65 10.85 -18.84 -14.13
CA THR A 65 9.38 -18.84 -14.00
C THR A 65 8.91 -18.60 -12.56
N ARG A 66 9.67 -19.07 -11.57
CA ARG A 66 9.41 -18.82 -10.14
C ARG A 66 9.80 -17.39 -9.75
N PHE A 67 10.89 -16.86 -10.29
CA PHE A 67 11.29 -15.48 -10.04
C PHE A 67 10.29 -14.49 -10.66
N ASP A 68 9.90 -14.69 -11.93
CA ASP A 68 8.93 -13.85 -12.63
C ASP A 68 7.56 -13.86 -11.95
N SER A 69 7.09 -15.02 -11.48
CA SER A 69 5.81 -15.11 -10.78
C SER A 69 5.85 -14.42 -9.41
N ARG A 70 6.96 -14.50 -8.66
CA ARG A 70 7.14 -13.76 -7.40
C ARG A 70 7.25 -12.26 -7.64
N ALA A 71 8.03 -11.83 -8.63
CA ALA A 71 8.18 -10.43 -9.00
C ALA A 71 6.84 -9.83 -9.45
N ARG A 72 6.10 -10.52 -10.34
CA ARG A 72 4.79 -10.08 -10.81
C ARG A 72 3.77 -9.99 -9.68
N ARG A 73 3.75 -10.96 -8.76
CA ARG A 73 2.86 -10.94 -7.59
C ARG A 73 3.21 -9.80 -6.63
N THR A 74 4.50 -9.55 -6.44
CA THR A 74 5.00 -8.43 -5.64
C THR A 74 4.56 -7.10 -6.25
N ALA A 75 4.83 -6.90 -7.54
CA ALA A 75 4.40 -5.71 -8.27
C ALA A 75 2.88 -5.52 -8.23
N ALA A 76 2.10 -6.58 -8.49
CA ALA A 76 0.64 -6.50 -8.41
C ALA A 76 0.15 -6.13 -7.00
N THR A 77 0.75 -6.68 -5.94
CA THR A 77 0.38 -6.33 -4.56
C THR A 77 0.69 -4.87 -4.25
N LEU A 78 1.88 -4.39 -4.66
CA LEU A 78 2.33 -3.02 -4.38
C LEU A 78 1.59 -1.97 -5.19
N LEU A 79 1.22 -2.28 -6.44
CA LEU A 79 0.49 -1.36 -7.32
C LEU A 79 -1.01 -1.34 -7.04
N LEU A 80 -1.61 -2.47 -6.61
CA LEU A 80 -3.05 -2.54 -6.33
C LEU A 80 -3.41 -2.13 -4.90
N ALA A 81 -2.47 -2.14 -3.96
CA ALA A 81 -2.77 -1.80 -2.57
C ALA A 81 -3.16 -0.32 -2.37
N PRO A 82 -2.45 0.68 -2.94
CA PRO A 82 -2.86 2.07 -2.82
C PRO A 82 -4.27 2.38 -3.38
N PRO A 83 -4.65 1.96 -4.62
CA PRO A 83 -6.02 2.19 -5.09
C PRO A 83 -7.06 1.37 -4.30
N ALA A 84 -6.68 0.22 -3.75
CA ALA A 84 -7.56 -0.49 -2.82
C ALA A 84 -7.80 0.30 -1.52
N CYS A 85 -6.84 1.09 -1.05
CA CYS A 85 -7.04 1.97 0.11
C CYS A 85 -8.00 3.12 -0.19
N LEU A 86 -7.94 3.69 -1.40
CA LEU A 86 -8.96 4.64 -1.87
C LEU A 86 -10.34 4.00 -1.92
N ALA A 87 -10.45 2.79 -2.49
CA ALA A 87 -11.71 2.07 -2.52
C ALA A 87 -12.25 1.78 -1.12
N ILE A 88 -11.38 1.39 -0.17
CA ILE A 88 -11.75 1.21 1.24
C ILE A 88 -12.31 2.50 1.82
N LEU A 89 -11.65 3.63 1.57
CA LEU A 89 -12.09 4.93 2.08
C LEU A 89 -13.46 5.31 1.51
N MET A 90 -13.66 5.16 0.19
CA MET A 90 -14.95 5.42 -0.44
C MET A 90 -16.06 4.51 0.12
N ILE A 91 -15.77 3.22 0.32
CA ILE A 91 -16.71 2.28 0.94
C ILE A 91 -17.01 2.69 2.39
N ALA A 92 -16.00 3.14 3.14
CA ALA A 92 -16.18 3.57 4.52
C ALA A 92 -16.99 4.87 4.61
N VAL A 93 -16.78 5.84 3.71
CA VAL A 93 -17.58 7.07 3.62
C VAL A 93 -19.04 6.74 3.35
N VAL A 94 -19.32 5.99 2.28
CA VAL A 94 -20.70 5.59 1.91
C VAL A 94 -21.34 4.76 3.02
N GLY A 95 -20.59 3.81 3.59
CA GLY A 95 -21.05 2.96 4.68
C GLY A 95 -21.34 3.76 5.95
N SER A 96 -20.50 4.73 6.29
CA SER A 96 -20.70 5.60 7.45
C SER A 96 -21.96 6.47 7.29
N ALA A 97 -22.15 7.08 6.12
CA ALA A 97 -23.32 7.90 5.84
C ALA A 97 -24.63 7.09 5.90
N ALA A 98 -24.63 5.89 5.32
CA ALA A 98 -25.78 4.99 5.39
C ALA A 98 -26.08 4.55 6.82
N LEU A 99 -25.05 4.17 7.59
CA LEU A 99 -25.19 3.70 8.96
C LEU A 99 -25.70 4.81 9.89
N VAL A 100 -25.04 5.98 9.86
CA VAL A 100 -25.40 7.14 10.69
C VAL A 100 -26.80 7.64 10.34
N GLY A 101 -27.11 7.79 9.05
CA GLY A 101 -28.44 8.22 8.60
C GLY A 101 -29.56 7.25 9.00
N SER A 102 -29.27 5.94 9.04
CA SER A 102 -30.24 4.92 9.47
C SER A 102 -30.45 4.86 10.99
N LEU A 103 -29.44 5.20 11.78
CA LEU A 103 -29.46 5.03 13.24
C LEU A 103 -29.82 6.31 14.01
N PHE A 104 -29.43 7.49 13.49
CA PHE A 104 -29.48 8.74 14.26
C PHE A 104 -30.32 9.86 13.62
N GLY A 105 -30.82 9.67 12.38
CA GLY A 105 -31.52 10.73 11.64
C GLY A 105 -30.60 11.91 11.29
N VAL A 106 -31.18 13.06 10.88
CA VAL A 106 -30.42 14.20 10.32
C VAL A 106 -29.77 15.09 11.40
N VAL A 107 -30.22 15.03 12.66
CA VAL A 107 -29.93 16.06 13.67
C VAL A 107 -28.60 15.86 14.42
N ASP A 108 -28.07 14.63 14.51
CA ASP A 108 -26.82 14.28 15.24
C ASP A 108 -25.71 13.70 14.34
N ALA A 109 -25.81 13.92 13.02
CA ALA A 109 -25.03 13.19 12.03
C ALA A 109 -23.51 13.48 12.05
N ASN A 110 -23.09 14.72 12.33
CA ASN A 110 -21.68 15.10 12.13
C ASN A 110 -20.72 14.55 13.21
N LEU A 111 -21.14 14.51 14.49
CA LEU A 111 -20.27 14.07 15.59
C LEU A 111 -20.14 12.55 15.68
N SER A 112 -21.19 11.83 15.31
CA SER A 112 -21.19 10.35 15.30
C SER A 112 -20.46 9.77 14.07
N GLN A 113 -20.26 10.57 13.01
CA GLN A 113 -19.70 10.09 11.75
C GLN A 113 -18.19 9.85 11.80
N VAL A 114 -17.41 10.68 12.51
CA VAL A 114 -15.94 10.53 12.55
C VAL A 114 -15.48 9.21 13.20
N PRO A 115 -16.00 8.80 14.38
CA PRO A 115 -15.68 7.49 14.97
C PRO A 115 -16.14 6.33 14.08
N VAL A 116 -17.34 6.40 13.49
CA VAL A 116 -17.85 5.34 12.61
C VAL A 116 -17.00 5.20 11.35
N LEU A 117 -16.67 6.31 10.69
CA LEU A 117 -15.85 6.34 9.49
C LEU A 117 -14.44 5.79 9.76
N SER A 118 -13.80 6.23 10.85
CA SER A 118 -12.47 5.74 11.22
C SER A 118 -12.49 4.26 11.61
N ALA A 119 -13.53 3.78 12.31
CA ALA A 119 -13.68 2.36 12.65
C ALA A 119 -13.82 1.48 11.39
N LEU A 120 -14.71 1.88 10.46
CA LEU A 120 -14.93 1.17 9.20
C LEU A 120 -13.65 1.14 8.36
N THR A 121 -12.98 2.29 8.25
CA THR A 121 -11.71 2.42 7.52
C THR A 121 -10.64 1.52 8.12
N ALA A 122 -10.42 1.58 9.44
CA ALA A 122 -9.44 0.74 10.13
C ALA A 122 -9.76 -0.75 9.98
N GLY A 123 -11.03 -1.13 10.15
CA GLY A 123 -11.48 -2.52 10.01
C GLY A 123 -11.19 -3.10 8.62
N LEU A 124 -11.59 -2.38 7.56
CA LEU A 124 -11.32 -2.77 6.17
C LEU A 124 -9.82 -2.78 5.85
N ALA A 125 -9.08 -1.79 6.35
CA ALA A 125 -7.62 -1.71 6.17
C ALA A 125 -6.90 -2.90 6.83
N VAL A 126 -7.34 -3.34 8.01
CA VAL A 126 -6.82 -4.54 8.67
C VAL A 126 -7.13 -5.81 7.86
N LEU A 127 -8.31 -5.90 7.23
CA LEU A 127 -8.63 -7.03 6.34
C LEU A 127 -7.70 -7.06 5.12
N LEU A 128 -7.45 -5.91 4.49
CA LEU A 128 -6.47 -5.78 3.40
C LEU A 128 -5.06 -6.17 3.89
N ALA A 129 -4.64 -5.67 5.04
CA ALA A 129 -3.34 -5.96 5.65
C ALA A 129 -3.14 -7.46 5.90
N ARG A 130 -4.17 -8.18 6.37
CA ARG A 130 -4.12 -9.64 6.55
C ARG A 130 -3.90 -10.36 5.22
N ARG A 131 -4.53 -9.91 4.13
CA ARG A 131 -4.35 -10.48 2.79
C ARG A 131 -2.94 -10.20 2.24
N VAL A 132 -2.47 -8.97 2.37
CA VAL A 132 -1.14 -8.53 1.93
C VAL A 132 -0.02 -9.19 2.73
N GLY A 133 -0.16 -9.30 4.06
CA GLY A 133 0.84 -9.95 4.91
C GLY A 133 1.09 -11.42 4.52
N ARG A 134 0.04 -12.13 4.10
CA ARG A 134 0.16 -13.52 3.61
C ARG A 134 0.93 -13.62 2.29
N THR A 135 0.85 -12.61 1.43
CA THR A 135 1.59 -12.60 0.16
C THR A 135 3.00 -12.07 0.32
N ALA A 136 3.23 -11.17 1.29
CA ALA A 136 4.51 -10.52 1.56
C ALA A 136 5.63 -11.49 1.96
N ALA A 137 5.31 -12.60 2.62
CA ALA A 137 6.27 -13.66 2.93
C ALA A 137 6.94 -14.28 1.68
N ARG A 138 6.35 -14.08 0.50
CA ARG A 138 6.85 -14.56 -0.80
C ARG A 138 7.36 -13.43 -1.70
N ALA A 139 7.59 -12.24 -1.14
CA ALA A 139 8.01 -11.06 -1.88
C ALA A 139 9.42 -11.24 -2.47
N ALA A 140 9.65 -10.60 -3.63
CA ALA A 140 10.95 -10.63 -4.30
C ALA A 140 11.94 -9.59 -3.74
N LEU A 141 11.45 -8.54 -3.07
CA LEU A 141 12.28 -7.43 -2.58
C LEU A 141 13.10 -7.85 -1.35
N ARG A 142 14.43 -7.75 -1.46
CA ARG A 142 15.38 -8.03 -0.37
C ARG A 142 15.93 -6.72 0.21
N GLY A 143 16.13 -6.71 1.54
CA GLY A 143 16.62 -5.55 2.28
C GLY A 143 15.52 -4.60 2.76
N PRO A 144 15.69 -3.96 3.93
CA PRO A 144 14.64 -3.14 4.56
C PRO A 144 14.33 -1.88 3.73
N LEU A 145 15.36 -1.21 3.19
CA LEU A 145 15.20 0.02 2.41
C LEU A 145 14.42 -0.23 1.10
N ARG A 146 14.76 -1.28 0.36
CA ARG A 146 14.05 -1.63 -0.89
C ARG A 146 12.59 -1.98 -0.64
N ARG A 147 12.28 -2.61 0.50
CA ARG A 147 10.90 -2.92 0.89
C ARG A 147 10.10 -1.67 1.24
N ALA A 148 10.69 -0.75 2.01
CA ALA A 148 10.07 0.53 2.33
C ALA A 148 9.81 1.35 1.05
N LEU A 149 10.84 1.60 0.23
CA LEU A 149 10.72 2.36 -1.01
C LEU A 149 9.75 1.71 -2.01
N GLY A 150 9.73 0.37 -2.09
CA GLY A 150 8.79 -0.35 -2.96
C GLY A 150 7.32 -0.17 -2.58
N VAL A 151 7.02 0.09 -1.30
CA VAL A 151 5.68 0.47 -0.85
C VAL A 151 5.42 1.96 -1.03
N MET A 152 6.41 2.79 -0.67
CA MET A 152 6.27 4.24 -0.66
C MET A 152 6.13 4.85 -2.06
N LEU A 153 6.80 4.28 -3.07
CA LEU A 153 6.75 4.82 -4.43
C LEU A 153 5.34 4.77 -5.06
N PRO A 154 4.67 3.60 -5.12
CA PRO A 154 3.30 3.55 -5.65
C PRO A 154 2.30 4.26 -4.73
N LEU A 155 2.52 4.25 -3.41
CA LEU A 155 1.68 4.97 -2.46
C LEU A 155 1.77 6.49 -2.67
N GLY A 156 2.99 7.03 -2.72
CA GLY A 156 3.24 8.46 -2.97
C GLY A 156 2.70 8.90 -4.32
N LEU A 157 2.88 8.09 -5.37
CA LEU A 157 2.29 8.38 -6.69
C LEU A 157 0.76 8.47 -6.61
N THR A 158 0.12 7.54 -5.90
CA THR A 158 -1.34 7.51 -5.74
C THR A 158 -1.84 8.74 -4.98
N VAL A 159 -1.16 9.11 -3.90
CA VAL A 159 -1.51 10.27 -3.09
C VAL A 159 -1.36 11.55 -3.90
N VAL A 160 -0.20 11.76 -4.54
CA VAL A 160 0.02 12.94 -5.38
C VAL A 160 -1.01 13.03 -6.51
N ALA A 161 -1.37 11.91 -7.14
CA ALA A 161 -2.38 11.89 -8.19
C ALA A 161 -3.79 12.22 -7.67
N VAL A 162 -4.15 11.76 -6.48
CA VAL A 162 -5.44 12.08 -5.83
C VAL A 162 -5.48 13.55 -5.45
N GLU A 163 -4.43 14.05 -4.80
CA GLU A 163 -4.32 15.46 -4.41
C GLU A 163 -4.39 16.37 -5.63
N TYR A 164 -3.72 16.02 -6.72
CA TYR A 164 -3.82 16.77 -7.98
C TYR A 164 -5.22 16.72 -8.61
N ALA A 165 -5.96 15.62 -8.41
CA ALA A 165 -7.31 15.46 -8.98
C ALA A 165 -8.39 16.16 -8.14
N VAL A 166 -8.19 16.27 -6.82
CA VAL A 166 -9.14 16.90 -5.88
C VAL A 166 -8.91 18.40 -5.80
N ASN A 167 -7.66 18.85 -5.77
CA ASN A 167 -7.33 20.26 -5.65
C ASN A 167 -7.48 20.97 -7.01
N SER A 168 -8.42 21.91 -7.08
CA SER A 168 -8.70 22.66 -8.30
C SER A 168 -7.72 23.81 -8.57
N THR A 169 -6.98 24.24 -7.54
CA THR A 169 -6.00 25.33 -7.64
C THR A 169 -4.59 24.90 -7.24
N THR A 170 -3.59 25.61 -7.77
CA THR A 170 -2.18 25.38 -7.39
C THR A 170 -1.91 25.78 -5.94
N ASP A 171 -2.65 26.75 -5.40
CA ASP A 171 -2.47 27.23 -4.03
C ASP A 171 -2.87 26.18 -2.99
N ASP A 172 -3.95 25.42 -3.23
CA ASP A 172 -4.38 24.34 -2.34
C ASP A 172 -3.32 23.23 -2.27
N LEU A 173 -2.73 22.88 -3.42
CA LEU A 173 -1.67 21.87 -3.51
C LEU A 173 -0.39 22.31 -2.77
N VAL A 174 -0.03 23.59 -2.85
CA VAL A 174 1.12 24.15 -2.14
C VAL A 174 0.92 24.10 -0.62
N ARG A 175 -0.32 24.30 -0.15
CA ARG A 175 -0.65 24.25 1.29
C ARG A 175 -0.68 22.83 1.83
N ALA A 176 -1.14 21.85 1.04
CA ALA A 176 -1.13 20.42 1.41
C ALA A 176 0.27 19.78 1.33
N GLY A 177 1.13 20.29 0.45
CA GLY A 177 2.46 19.74 0.15
C GLY A 177 3.33 19.43 1.37
N PRO A 178 3.53 20.34 2.34
CA PRO A 178 4.37 20.10 3.51
C PRO A 178 3.89 18.92 4.36
N GLY A 179 2.59 18.82 4.63
CA GLY A 179 1.99 17.72 5.39
C GLY A 179 2.22 16.38 4.69
N LEU A 180 2.00 16.34 3.37
CA LEU A 180 2.25 15.16 2.55
C LEU A 180 3.72 14.73 2.54
N VAL A 181 4.64 15.69 2.42
CA VAL A 181 6.08 15.41 2.44
C VAL A 181 6.50 14.84 3.79
N VAL A 182 6.05 15.44 4.90
CA VAL A 182 6.31 14.94 6.26
C VAL A 182 5.74 13.54 6.44
N TRP A 183 4.51 13.31 5.98
CA TRP A 183 3.87 12.00 6.06
C TRP A 183 4.64 10.94 5.27
N LEU A 184 4.97 11.20 4.01
CA LEU A 184 5.68 10.26 3.16
C LEU A 184 7.09 9.96 3.70
N ALA A 185 7.85 10.99 4.06
CA ALA A 185 9.20 10.83 4.59
C ALA A 185 9.20 10.11 5.95
N GLY A 186 8.30 10.51 6.85
CA GLY A 186 8.15 9.90 8.16
C GLY A 186 7.71 8.44 8.07
N LEU A 187 6.72 8.14 7.22
CA LEU A 187 6.25 6.78 7.01
C LEU A 187 7.34 5.90 6.39
N ALA A 188 8.13 6.42 5.44
CA ALA A 188 9.26 5.70 4.87
C ALA A 188 10.30 5.31 5.95
N LEU A 189 10.61 6.24 6.87
CA LEU A 189 11.50 6.00 8.00
C LEU A 189 10.95 4.93 8.96
N VAL A 190 9.66 5.03 9.31
CA VAL A 190 8.96 4.08 10.19
C VAL A 190 8.95 2.69 9.56
N LEU A 191 8.61 2.57 8.28
CA LEU A 191 8.61 1.32 7.55
C LEU A 191 10.02 0.71 7.46
N TRP A 192 11.04 1.53 7.19
CA TRP A 192 12.43 1.07 7.17
C TRP A 192 12.85 0.52 8.54
N GLY A 193 12.57 1.25 9.63
CA GLY A 193 12.88 0.84 10.99
C GLY A 193 12.14 -0.44 11.40
N ALA A 194 10.83 -0.51 11.14
CA ALA A 194 10.02 -1.70 11.41
C ALA A 194 10.51 -2.92 10.61
N GLY A 195 10.84 -2.72 9.33
CA GLY A 195 11.41 -3.76 8.48
C GLY A 195 12.80 -4.24 8.92
N ALA A 196 13.61 -3.34 9.48
CA ALA A 196 14.93 -3.67 10.03
C ALA A 196 14.82 -4.41 11.38
N LEU A 197 13.88 -4.03 12.25
CA LEU A 197 13.62 -4.74 13.52
C LEU A 197 13.02 -6.13 13.26
N ALA A 198 12.06 -6.24 12.35
CA ALA A 198 11.46 -7.50 11.98
C ALA A 198 12.48 -8.47 11.34
N GLY A 199 13.40 -7.94 10.53
CA GLY A 199 14.50 -8.73 9.96
C GLY A 199 15.49 -9.26 11.01
N ARG A 200 15.58 -8.61 12.19
CA ARG A 200 16.35 -9.08 13.34
C ARG A 200 15.55 -10.01 14.28
N GLY A 201 14.36 -10.46 13.86
CA GLY A 201 13.49 -11.31 14.69
C GLY A 201 12.73 -10.57 15.79
N ARG A 202 12.88 -9.25 15.94
CA ARG A 202 12.20 -8.45 16.97
C ARG A 202 10.80 -8.02 16.53
N LEU A 203 9.90 -8.99 16.30
CA LEU A 203 8.58 -8.74 15.73
C LEU A 203 7.69 -7.84 16.58
N ARG A 204 7.71 -7.99 17.91
CA ARG A 204 6.92 -7.13 18.81
C ARG A 204 7.36 -5.67 18.73
N ALA A 205 8.67 -5.42 18.78
CA ALA A 205 9.22 -4.08 18.66
C ALA A 205 8.95 -3.47 17.28
N ALA A 206 9.00 -4.27 16.21
CA ALA A 206 8.68 -3.82 14.86
C ALA A 206 7.22 -3.35 14.73
N TRP A 207 6.27 -4.07 15.33
CA TRP A 207 4.87 -3.66 15.35
C TRP A 207 4.63 -2.42 16.21
N TRP A 208 5.25 -2.34 17.40
CA TRP A 208 5.14 -1.15 18.24
C TRP A 208 5.70 0.09 17.56
N LEU A 209 6.92 0.02 17.02
CA LEU A 209 7.52 1.11 16.26
C LEU A 209 6.66 1.46 15.05
N GLY A 210 6.17 0.45 14.34
CA GLY A 210 5.36 0.63 13.14
C GLY A 210 4.05 1.36 13.41
N VAL A 211 3.27 0.89 14.38
CA VAL A 211 1.95 1.44 14.71
C VAL A 211 2.10 2.82 15.35
N LEU A 212 2.91 2.94 16.41
CA LEU A 212 3.08 4.22 17.11
C LEU A 212 3.74 5.27 16.22
N GLY A 213 4.77 4.87 15.46
CA GLY A 213 5.46 5.76 14.54
C GLY A 213 4.56 6.25 13.41
N ALA A 214 3.75 5.37 12.81
CA ALA A 214 2.83 5.77 11.75
C ALA A 214 1.69 6.67 12.25
N LEU A 215 1.16 6.42 13.45
CA LEU A 215 0.18 7.30 14.09
C LEU A 215 0.77 8.67 14.38
N ALA A 216 1.99 8.73 14.95
CA ALA A 216 2.66 10.00 15.24
C ALA A 216 2.97 10.81 13.95
N VAL A 217 3.39 10.13 12.88
CA VAL A 217 3.66 10.78 11.59
C VAL A 217 2.38 11.26 10.91
N ALA A 218 1.29 10.49 10.98
CA ALA A 218 -0.02 10.91 10.48
C ALA A 218 -0.52 12.13 11.27
N ASP A 219 -0.39 12.11 12.59
CA ASP A 219 -0.77 13.25 13.44
C ASP A 219 0.05 14.50 13.14
N ALA A 220 1.37 14.37 13.03
CA ALA A 220 2.24 15.49 12.66
C ALA A 220 1.91 16.08 11.28
N ALA A 221 1.54 15.23 10.31
CA ALA A 221 1.10 15.68 9.00
C ALA A 221 -0.21 16.47 9.06
N VAL A 222 -1.18 15.99 9.85
CA VAL A 222 -2.45 16.68 10.10
C VAL A 222 -2.21 18.03 10.77
N VAL A 223 -1.42 18.07 11.85
CA VAL A 223 -1.06 19.31 12.56
C VAL A 223 -0.41 20.30 11.60
N LEU A 224 0.52 19.85 10.77
CA LEU A 224 1.18 20.72 9.80
C LEU A 224 0.22 21.23 8.72
N SER A 225 -0.71 20.39 8.23
CA SER A 225 -1.77 20.81 7.32
C SER A 225 -2.66 21.88 7.96
N VAL A 226 -3.11 21.66 9.20
CA VAL A 226 -3.94 22.63 9.96
C VAL A 226 -3.19 23.95 10.16
N VAL A 227 -1.94 23.91 10.61
CA VAL A 227 -1.14 25.14 10.86
C VAL A 227 -0.87 25.92 9.57
N ASN A 228 -0.72 25.24 8.44
CA ASN A 228 -0.46 25.88 7.14
C ASN A 228 -1.72 26.46 6.49
N HIS A 229 -2.89 25.90 6.74
CA HIS A 229 -4.15 26.39 6.18
C HIS A 229 -4.85 27.41 7.09
N ILE A 230 -4.64 27.36 8.40
CA ILE A 230 -5.25 28.27 9.37
C ILE A 230 -4.24 29.37 9.77
N PRO A 231 -4.45 30.63 9.36
CA PRO A 231 -3.61 31.74 9.80
C PRO A 231 -3.76 31.91 11.32
N GLY A 232 -2.64 31.81 12.04
CA GLY A 232 -2.61 31.86 13.52
C GLY A 232 -2.60 33.27 14.09
N GLY A 233 -3.43 34.16 13.54
CA GLY A 233 -3.60 35.53 14.04
C GLY A 233 -5.00 35.73 14.60
N LEU A 234 -5.13 36.66 15.55
CA LEU A 234 -6.43 37.29 15.81
C LEU A 234 -6.88 37.91 14.48
N GLY A 235 -7.97 37.42 13.91
CA GLY A 235 -8.55 37.98 12.70
C GLY A 235 -8.80 39.49 12.83
N PRO A 236 -9.03 40.22 11.72
CA PRO A 236 -9.47 41.60 11.80
C PRO A 236 -10.69 41.68 12.73
N VAL A 237 -10.59 42.53 13.74
CA VAL A 237 -11.70 42.82 14.65
C VAL A 237 -12.57 43.85 13.93
N VAL A 238 -13.76 43.42 13.53
CA VAL A 238 -14.78 44.30 12.93
C VAL A 238 -15.89 44.43 13.96
N ASP A 239 -16.22 45.66 14.33
CA ASP A 239 -17.23 45.98 15.34
C ASP A 239 -17.03 45.31 16.71
N GLY A 240 -15.77 45.15 17.15
CA GLY A 240 -15.44 44.56 18.45
C GLY A 240 -15.58 43.04 18.51
N VAL A 241 -15.92 42.39 17.40
CA VAL A 241 -16.02 40.93 17.26
C VAL A 241 -14.86 40.44 16.39
N THR A 242 -14.13 39.44 16.88
CA THR A 242 -13.10 38.75 16.09
C THR A 242 -13.77 38.01 14.94
N GLN A 243 -13.49 38.40 13.68
CA GLN A 243 -14.10 37.76 12.51
C GLN A 243 -13.53 36.38 12.16
N TYR A 244 -12.51 35.92 12.87
CA TYR A 244 -11.99 34.56 12.75
C TYR A 244 -12.25 33.79 14.05
N ASP A 245 -13.13 32.80 13.97
CA ASP A 245 -13.09 31.63 14.84
C ASP A 245 -11.90 30.77 14.41
N GLY A 246 -10.69 31.19 14.78
CA GLY A 246 -9.50 30.41 14.51
C GLY A 246 -9.49 29.13 15.35
N VAL A 247 -9.19 27.98 14.73
CA VAL A 247 -8.85 26.76 15.49
C VAL A 247 -7.62 27.07 16.34
N ASP A 248 -7.72 26.81 17.65
CA ASP A 248 -6.54 26.88 18.50
C ASP A 248 -5.53 25.83 18.01
N ARG A 249 -4.34 26.26 17.62
CA ARG A 249 -3.31 25.34 17.08
C ARG A 249 -2.94 24.24 18.07
N VAL A 250 -3.22 24.45 19.36
CA VAL A 250 -3.03 23.49 20.45
C VAL A 250 -4.04 22.33 20.38
N SER A 251 -5.17 22.49 19.67
CA SER A 251 -6.24 21.50 19.58
C SER A 251 -6.12 20.55 18.37
N ALA A 252 -5.17 20.80 17.46
CA ALA A 252 -4.89 19.96 16.29
C ALA A 252 -4.23 18.59 16.57
N PRO A 253 -3.29 18.45 17.54
CA PRO A 253 -2.67 17.16 17.85
C PRO A 253 -3.68 16.16 18.43
N LEU A 254 -3.58 14.90 17.99
CA LEU A 254 -4.36 13.76 18.47
C LEU A 254 -5.88 13.94 18.32
N TRP A 255 -6.36 14.82 17.43
CA TRP A 255 -7.77 15.13 17.31
C TRP A 255 -8.64 13.87 17.09
N LEU A 256 -8.18 12.93 16.24
CA LEU A 256 -8.90 11.68 16.01
C LEU A 256 -8.97 10.81 17.27
N PHE A 257 -7.92 10.81 18.10
CA PHE A 257 -7.94 10.11 19.39
C PHE A 257 -8.89 10.79 20.38
N THR A 258 -8.92 12.12 20.40
CA THR A 258 -9.87 12.86 21.24
C THR A 258 -11.32 12.56 20.84
N CYS A 259 -11.63 12.43 19.54
CA CYS A 259 -12.96 12.05 19.06
C CYS A 259 -13.41 10.65 19.53
N TRP A 260 -12.48 9.75 19.82
CA TRP A 260 -12.79 8.38 20.26
C TRP A 260 -12.88 8.22 21.77
N THR A 261 -12.13 9.03 22.51
CA THR A 261 -11.87 8.80 23.94
C THR A 261 -12.27 9.96 24.83
N ASP A 262 -12.67 11.08 24.23
CA ASP A 262 -12.89 12.38 24.89
C ASP A 262 -11.68 12.83 25.75
N TRP A 263 -10.49 12.30 25.45
CA TRP A 263 -9.27 12.51 26.23
C TRP A 263 -8.14 13.13 25.41
N SER A 264 -7.58 14.24 25.91
CA SER A 264 -6.57 15.07 25.26
C SER A 264 -5.22 15.11 25.99
N PHE A 265 -4.94 14.15 26.88
CA PHE A 265 -3.68 14.09 27.66
C PHE A 265 -3.32 15.37 28.43
N GLY A 266 -4.33 16.16 28.84
CA GLY A 266 -4.13 17.43 29.55
C GLY A 266 -3.98 18.66 28.66
N LEU A 267 -4.01 18.50 27.34
CA LEU A 267 -4.12 19.61 26.38
C LEU A 267 -5.56 20.16 26.35
N PRO A 268 -5.75 21.43 25.97
CA PRO A 268 -7.06 21.98 25.59
C PRO A 268 -7.78 21.03 24.64
N ARG A 269 -9.02 20.69 24.97
CA ARG A 269 -9.84 19.84 24.11
C ARG A 269 -10.31 20.66 22.91
N PRO A 270 -10.23 20.12 21.67
CA PRO A 270 -10.90 20.76 20.55
C PRO A 270 -12.40 20.83 20.85
N THR A 271 -12.96 22.02 20.76
CA THR A 271 -14.41 22.25 20.78
C THR A 271 -15.06 21.53 19.60
N GLN A 272 -16.37 21.30 19.66
CA GLN A 272 -17.10 20.65 18.56
C GLN A 272 -16.94 21.41 17.24
N TRP A 273 -16.85 22.74 17.31
CA TRP A 273 -16.60 23.60 16.16
C TRP A 273 -15.20 23.39 15.58
N GLU A 274 -14.17 23.27 16.41
CA GLU A 274 -12.81 22.98 15.97
C GLU A 274 -12.68 21.58 15.37
N ILE A 275 -13.35 20.57 15.93
CA ILE A 275 -13.40 19.21 15.35
C ILE A 275 -14.01 19.26 13.94
N PHE A 276 -15.10 20.02 13.77
CA PHE A 276 -15.72 20.21 12.46
C PHE A 276 -14.77 20.94 11.50
N GLN A 277 -14.16 22.05 11.90
CA GLN A 277 -13.23 22.79 11.05
C GLN A 277 -11.98 21.97 10.67
N ILE A 278 -11.40 21.21 11.61
CA ILE A 278 -10.27 20.31 11.32
C ILE A 278 -10.71 19.21 10.35
N GLY A 279 -11.89 18.64 10.54
CA GLY A 279 -12.46 17.62 9.65
C GLY A 279 -12.74 18.15 8.24
N ASP A 280 -13.25 19.37 8.13
CA ASP A 280 -13.54 20.04 6.84
C ASP A 280 -12.24 20.41 6.11
N LEU A 281 -11.24 20.89 6.84
CA LEU A 281 -9.98 21.37 6.27
C LEU A 281 -9.04 20.26 5.84
N VAL A 282 -8.97 19.18 6.62
CA VAL A 282 -8.08 18.03 6.34
C VAL A 282 -8.84 16.94 5.55
N GLU A 283 -10.15 17.15 5.34
CA GLU A 283 -11.07 16.30 4.59
C GLU A 283 -10.87 14.80 4.89
N LEU A 284 -10.50 14.05 3.85
CA LEU A 284 -10.36 12.60 3.85
C LEU A 284 -8.91 12.14 4.09
N GLN A 285 -7.94 13.05 4.18
CA GLN A 285 -6.52 12.71 4.34
C GLN A 285 -6.22 11.84 5.58
N PRO A 286 -6.73 12.13 6.79
CA PRO A 286 -6.37 11.36 7.99
C PRO A 286 -6.89 9.91 7.89
N PHE A 287 -8.08 9.75 7.30
CA PHE A 287 -8.68 8.45 7.04
C PHE A 287 -7.92 7.69 5.94
N PHE A 288 -7.39 8.40 4.93
CA PHE A 288 -6.52 7.79 3.94
C PHE A 288 -5.21 7.28 4.54
N TYR A 289 -4.58 8.06 5.44
CA TYR A 289 -3.40 7.62 6.18
C TYR A 289 -3.69 6.36 7.01
N LEU A 290 -4.85 6.34 7.67
CA LEU A 290 -5.35 5.20 8.44
C LEU A 290 -5.61 3.97 7.55
N ALA A 291 -6.11 4.17 6.33
CA ALA A 291 -6.33 3.10 5.36
C ALA A 291 -5.01 2.47 4.88
N CYS A 292 -3.98 3.30 4.68
CA CYS A 292 -2.72 2.86 4.09
C CYS A 292 -1.76 2.21 5.08
N THR A 293 -1.75 2.68 6.32
CA THR A 293 -0.78 2.27 7.34
C THR A 293 -0.77 0.75 7.60
N PRO A 294 -1.92 0.07 7.80
CA PRO A 294 -1.94 -1.36 8.13
C PRO A 294 -1.34 -2.24 7.04
N TYR A 295 -1.65 -1.98 5.75
CA TYR A 295 -1.13 -2.82 4.67
C TYR A 295 0.37 -2.59 4.47
N ALA A 296 0.83 -1.34 4.58
CA ALA A 296 2.23 -0.99 4.41
C ALA A 296 3.10 -1.68 5.48
N LEU A 297 2.67 -1.63 6.74
CA LEU A 297 3.31 -2.32 7.85
C LEU A 297 3.27 -3.84 7.69
N ALA A 298 2.10 -4.40 7.38
CA ALA A 298 1.95 -5.84 7.18
C ALA A 298 2.83 -6.37 6.04
N TYR A 299 2.96 -5.59 4.96
CA TYR A 299 3.84 -5.93 3.85
C TYR A 299 5.31 -5.90 4.28
N VAL A 300 5.79 -4.80 4.86
CA VAL A 300 7.21 -4.64 5.17
C VAL A 300 7.66 -5.60 6.27
N ILE A 301 6.86 -5.78 7.32
CA ILE A 301 7.12 -6.74 8.41
C ILE A 301 7.03 -8.17 7.88
N GLY A 302 6.00 -8.50 7.09
CA GLY A 302 5.81 -9.84 6.52
C GLY A 302 6.96 -10.25 5.59
N ALA A 303 7.41 -9.33 4.73
CA ALA A 303 8.55 -9.54 3.84
C ALA A 303 9.92 -9.48 4.56
N ALA A 304 9.96 -9.01 5.82
CA ALA A 304 11.17 -8.99 6.64
C ALA A 304 11.46 -10.33 7.31
N ARG A 305 10.43 -11.15 7.51
CA ARG A 305 10.52 -12.32 8.37
C ARG A 305 11.61 -13.26 7.85
N PRO A 306 12.50 -13.75 8.74
CA PRO A 306 13.39 -14.84 8.39
C PRO A 306 12.55 -16.00 7.82
N ALA A 307 13.03 -16.63 6.75
CA ALA A 307 12.41 -17.86 6.28
C ALA A 307 12.60 -18.93 7.36
N ASP A 308 11.55 -19.69 7.65
CA ASP A 308 11.69 -20.85 8.54
C ASP A 308 12.77 -21.78 7.97
N PRO A 309 13.68 -22.31 8.81
CA PRO A 309 14.70 -23.23 8.34
C PRO A 309 14.02 -24.41 7.66
N VAL A 310 14.38 -24.65 6.40
CA VAL A 310 13.94 -25.84 5.67
C VAL A 310 14.51 -27.03 6.42
N VAL A 311 13.65 -27.81 7.07
CA VAL A 311 14.04 -29.08 7.68
C VAL A 311 14.50 -29.98 6.53
N VAL A 312 15.82 -30.11 6.39
CA VAL A 312 16.42 -31.07 5.46
C VAL A 312 16.07 -32.46 6.01
N PRO A 313 15.33 -33.31 5.27
CA PRO A 313 15.04 -34.65 5.73
C PRO A 313 16.37 -35.37 5.98
N ALA A 314 16.50 -35.98 7.16
CA ALA A 314 17.71 -36.71 7.54
C ALA A 314 18.05 -37.75 6.46
N PRO A 315 19.34 -37.93 6.11
CA PRO A 315 19.74 -38.94 5.16
C PRO A 315 19.24 -40.31 5.63
N VAL A 316 18.45 -40.97 4.79
CA VAL A 316 17.98 -42.33 5.03
C VAL A 316 19.21 -43.22 5.04
N SER A 317 19.52 -43.84 6.19
CA SER A 317 20.58 -44.83 6.30
C SER A 317 20.25 -46.02 5.42
N SER A 318 21.05 -46.28 4.40
CA SER A 318 20.94 -47.50 3.60
C SER A 318 21.23 -48.73 4.49
N PRO A 319 20.43 -49.80 4.40
CA PRO A 319 20.75 -51.06 5.06
C PRO A 319 22.04 -51.65 4.45
N ALA A 320 22.91 -52.14 5.34
CA ALA A 320 24.16 -52.83 5.02
C ALA A 320 23.93 -54.26 4.51
#